data_AF-A0ABC8VIG5-F1
#
_entry.id   AF-A0ABC8VIG5-F1
#
_cell.length_a   1.000
_cell.length_b   1.000
_cell.length_c   1.000
_cell.angle_alpha   90.00
_cell.angle_beta   90.00
_cell.angle_gamma   90.00
#
_symmetry.space_group_name_H-M   'P 1'
#
loop_
_entity.id
_entity.type
_entity.pdbx_description
1 polymer ?
#
loop_
_entity_poly.entity_id
_entity_poly.type
_entity_poly.pdbx_seq_one_letter_code
_entity_poly.pdbx_strand_id
1 'polypeptide(L)'
;MKQEIIIFHNFLERSQLPLNIENCSSEACTISGFSGSFVEFIMQESEKSHARAGRYKREGELPFFGKMLFEPVLPPLEYSVLHPYAASINLNDVIWDLYFSKILPKLAKTGSDNDKSLCAVSDTKLLQVLSKRVHNSMFLAEAKFRDSPDLYEVAIQQQNVGKLKELLICSEMDERRRRVQERTKFFGESFKAQIELGGKLFDTYLEPLIVEVQVQYLLLKGRDDSSSSRAARKLIRLSALSKTKQGVLRAGPSLEYFAKAVVIFTFAVMVSAKDKILEFLTKKGLVPDKASLAFLVLCFVSAKGAYDTLKQGKEVVDLVKYYAKLLEKDKKQPKL
;
A
#
# COMPACT_ATOMS: atom_id res chain seq x y z
N MET A 1 -9.60 -2.76 -10.72
CA MET A 1 -10.46 -3.31 -11.79
C MET A 1 -11.43 -2.28 -12.37
N LYS A 2 -12.46 -1.80 -11.63
CA LYS A 2 -13.48 -0.87 -12.17
C LYS A 2 -12.92 0.39 -12.87
N GLN A 3 -11.94 1.06 -12.26
CA GLN A 3 -11.34 2.27 -12.85
C GLN A 3 -10.62 2.00 -14.17
N GLU A 4 -9.93 0.86 -14.28
CA GLU A 4 -9.23 0.51 -15.50
C GLU A 4 -10.22 0.22 -16.62
N ILE A 5 -11.30 -0.53 -16.37
CA ILE A 5 -12.36 -0.75 -17.37
C ILE A 5 -12.90 0.59 -17.91
N ILE A 6 -13.12 1.58 -17.02
CA ILE A 6 -13.55 2.92 -17.42
C ILE A 6 -12.50 3.59 -18.32
N ILE A 7 -11.20 3.51 -17.98
CA ILE A 7 -10.13 4.06 -18.83
C ILE A 7 -10.14 3.42 -20.21
N PHE A 8 -10.22 2.09 -20.29
CA PHE A 8 -10.24 1.37 -21.57
C PHE A 8 -11.46 1.71 -22.41
N HIS A 9 -12.62 1.88 -21.78
CA HIS A 9 -13.81 2.34 -22.46
C HIS A 9 -13.63 3.75 -23.05
N ASN A 10 -13.09 4.70 -22.27
CA ASN A 10 -12.82 6.06 -22.77
C ASN A 10 -11.70 6.10 -23.81
N PHE A 11 -10.68 5.23 -23.72
CA PHE A 11 -9.69 5.04 -24.78
C PHE A 11 -10.35 4.58 -26.07
N LEU A 12 -11.26 3.61 -25.99
CA LEU A 12 -11.97 3.11 -27.15
C LEU A 12 -12.82 4.19 -27.80
N GLU A 13 -13.62 4.93 -27.03
CA GLU A 13 -14.41 6.07 -27.53
C GLU A 13 -13.51 7.11 -28.20
N ARG A 14 -12.43 7.53 -27.52
CA ARG A 14 -11.54 8.57 -28.04
C ARG A 14 -10.78 8.14 -29.29
N SER A 15 -10.44 6.85 -29.40
CA SER A 15 -9.75 6.28 -30.57
C SER A 15 -10.59 6.30 -31.85
N GLN A 16 -11.91 6.47 -31.73
CA GLN A 16 -12.80 6.55 -32.89
C GLN A 16 -12.85 7.95 -33.50
N LEU A 17 -12.39 8.96 -32.75
CA LEU A 17 -12.41 10.37 -33.14
C LEU A 17 -11.05 10.80 -33.74
N PRO A 18 -11.04 11.80 -34.64
CA PRO A 18 -9.79 12.35 -35.18
C PRO A 18 -8.96 13.05 -34.11
N LEU A 19 -7.69 13.29 -34.44
CA LEU A 19 -6.75 13.93 -33.52
C LEU A 19 -7.19 15.36 -33.19
N ASN A 20 -7.65 16.13 -34.19
CA ASN A 20 -8.07 17.52 -34.03
C ASN A 20 -7.05 18.34 -33.23
N ILE A 21 -5.80 18.44 -33.73
CA ILE A 21 -4.69 19.15 -33.05
C ILE A 21 -5.10 20.57 -32.63
N GLU A 22 -5.93 21.21 -33.44
CA GLU A 22 -6.53 22.52 -33.19
C GLU A 22 -7.26 22.63 -31.85
N ASN A 23 -7.81 21.53 -31.30
CA ASN A 23 -8.43 21.55 -29.98
C ASN A 23 -7.48 21.90 -28.84
N CYS A 24 -6.18 21.63 -29.05
CA CYS A 24 -5.13 21.84 -28.07
C CYS A 24 -4.46 23.22 -28.25
N SER A 25 -4.83 23.98 -29.28
CA SER A 25 -4.28 25.31 -29.55
C SER A 25 -5.26 26.39 -29.13
N SER A 26 -4.77 27.38 -28.37
CA SER A 26 -5.52 28.60 -28.02
C SER A 26 -5.80 29.49 -29.23
N GLU A 27 -5.06 29.33 -30.32
CA GLU A 27 -5.19 30.14 -31.55
C GLU A 27 -6.32 29.65 -32.46
N ALA A 28 -6.75 28.39 -32.30
CA ALA A 28 -7.67 27.76 -33.23
C ALA A 28 -9.16 27.88 -32.84
N CYS A 29 -9.46 28.45 -31.67
CA CYS A 29 -10.83 28.69 -31.23
C CYS A 29 -10.88 29.94 -30.32
N THR A 30 -11.54 31.00 -30.79
CA THR A 30 -11.80 32.18 -29.95
C THR A 30 -13.06 31.95 -29.13
N ILE A 31 -12.89 31.83 -27.81
CA ILE A 31 -14.00 31.65 -26.87
C ILE A 31 -14.24 32.99 -26.17
N SER A 32 -15.44 33.54 -26.33
CA SER A 32 -15.78 34.85 -25.75
C SER A 32 -15.60 34.84 -24.24
N GLY A 33 -14.72 35.72 -23.73
CA GLY A 33 -14.45 35.85 -22.29
C GLY A 33 -13.54 34.78 -21.70
N PHE A 34 -12.90 33.94 -22.52
CA PHE A 34 -11.96 32.92 -22.06
C PHE A 34 -10.63 32.99 -22.80
N SER A 35 -9.53 32.82 -22.07
CA SER A 35 -8.18 32.77 -22.63
C SER A 35 -7.62 31.37 -22.47
N GLY A 36 -7.55 30.63 -23.59
CA GLY A 36 -7.05 29.26 -23.62
C GLY A 36 -7.67 28.48 -24.77
N SER A 37 -7.29 27.21 -24.88
CA SER A 37 -7.84 26.25 -25.83
C SER A 37 -9.24 25.79 -25.46
N PHE A 38 -9.95 25.19 -26.41
CA PHE A 38 -11.31 24.72 -26.18
C PHE A 38 -11.38 23.56 -25.17
N VAL A 39 -10.38 22.69 -25.14
CA VAL A 39 -10.34 21.61 -24.14
C VAL A 39 -10.12 22.14 -22.71
N GLU A 40 -9.32 23.20 -22.55
CA GLU A 40 -9.15 23.87 -21.25
C GLU A 40 -10.46 24.50 -20.78
N PHE A 41 -11.20 25.14 -21.69
CA PHE A 41 -12.52 25.69 -21.37
C PHE A 41 -13.49 24.60 -20.90
N ILE A 42 -13.63 23.50 -21.67
CA ILE A 42 -14.53 22.40 -21.32
C ILE A 42 -14.11 21.74 -20.00
N MET A 43 -12.82 21.56 -19.76
CA MET A 43 -12.32 21.03 -18.49
C MET A 43 -12.69 21.97 -17.34
N GLN A 44 -12.36 23.26 -17.41
CA GLN A 44 -12.63 24.21 -16.33
C GLN A 44 -14.12 24.32 -15.99
N GLU A 45 -15.00 24.40 -16.99
CA GLU A 45 -16.45 24.44 -16.75
C GLU A 45 -16.96 23.13 -16.13
N SER A 46 -16.42 21.99 -16.57
CA SER A 46 -16.73 20.69 -15.97
C SER A 46 -16.27 20.61 -14.51
N GLU A 47 -15.06 21.09 -14.20
CA GLU A 47 -14.54 21.09 -12.83
C GLU A 47 -15.33 22.03 -11.92
N LYS A 48 -15.69 23.23 -12.38
CA LYS A 48 -16.57 24.16 -11.64
C LYS A 48 -17.89 23.49 -11.27
N SER A 49 -18.52 22.82 -12.23
CA SER A 49 -19.77 22.08 -12.00
C SER A 49 -19.59 20.95 -10.99
N HIS A 50 -18.56 20.11 -11.17
CA HIS A 50 -18.28 19.00 -10.26
C HIS A 50 -17.86 19.46 -8.84
N ALA A 51 -17.21 20.61 -8.72
CA ALA A 51 -16.84 21.20 -7.43
C ALA A 51 -18.06 21.57 -6.58
N ARG A 52 -19.10 22.15 -7.22
CA ARG A 52 -20.39 22.41 -6.55
C ARG A 52 -21.05 21.14 -6.01
N ALA A 53 -20.85 20.01 -6.68
CA ALA A 53 -21.29 18.69 -6.23
C ALA A 53 -20.38 18.07 -5.15
N GLY A 54 -19.33 18.77 -4.70
CA GLY A 54 -18.40 18.30 -3.67
C GLY A 54 -17.37 17.29 -4.15
N ARG A 55 -17.18 17.10 -5.47
CA ARG A 55 -16.28 16.09 -6.02
C ARG A 55 -14.85 16.22 -5.47
N TYR A 56 -14.29 17.42 -5.49
CA TYR A 56 -12.90 17.70 -5.10
C TYR A 56 -12.70 17.86 -3.59
N LYS A 57 -13.75 17.67 -2.78
CA LYS A 57 -13.58 17.46 -1.33
C LYS A 57 -13.33 15.98 -1.00
N ARG A 58 -13.51 15.06 -1.97
CA ARG A 58 -13.20 13.64 -1.79
C ARG A 58 -11.72 13.38 -2.00
N GLU A 59 -11.12 12.54 -1.17
CA GLU A 59 -9.75 12.07 -1.39
C GLU A 59 -9.58 11.37 -2.74
N GLY A 60 -8.45 11.65 -3.39
CA GLY A 60 -8.10 11.06 -4.68
C GLY A 60 -8.82 11.66 -5.90
N GLU A 61 -9.73 12.63 -5.70
CA GLU A 61 -10.29 13.47 -6.77
C GLU A 61 -9.55 14.81 -6.78
N LEU A 62 -8.61 14.97 -7.72
CA LEU A 62 -7.80 16.18 -7.83
C LEU A 62 -8.16 16.98 -9.08
N PRO A 63 -8.38 18.30 -8.97
CA PRO A 63 -8.70 19.15 -10.11
C PRO A 63 -7.46 19.46 -10.96
N PHE A 64 -7.65 19.63 -12.26
CA PHE A 64 -6.61 20.20 -13.15
C PHE A 64 -6.49 21.71 -12.93
N PHE A 65 -7.60 22.41 -12.66
CA PHE A 65 -7.67 23.86 -12.50
C PHE A 65 -8.20 24.25 -11.12
N GLY A 66 -7.40 23.95 -10.07
CA GLY A 66 -7.82 24.13 -8.67
C GLY A 66 -8.11 25.57 -8.22
N LYS A 67 -7.62 26.60 -8.94
CA LYS A 67 -7.78 28.01 -8.55
C LYS A 67 -9.18 28.58 -8.81
N MET A 68 -9.96 27.92 -9.68
CA MET A 68 -11.25 28.44 -10.17
C MET A 68 -12.45 27.59 -9.75
N LEU A 69 -12.33 26.83 -8.67
CA LEU A 69 -13.39 25.94 -8.20
C LEU A 69 -14.43 26.66 -7.36
N PHE A 70 -15.69 26.28 -7.53
CA PHE A 70 -16.78 26.75 -6.68
C PHE A 70 -16.87 25.94 -5.38
N GLU A 71 -17.40 26.56 -4.33
CA GLU A 71 -17.65 25.85 -3.08
C GLU A 71 -18.79 24.81 -3.24
N PRO A 72 -18.67 23.65 -2.59
CA PRO A 72 -19.72 22.65 -2.58
C PRO A 72 -21.03 23.18 -1.99
N VAL A 73 -22.15 22.76 -2.58
CA VAL A 73 -23.50 23.07 -2.06
C VAL A 73 -23.84 22.22 -0.84
N LEU A 74 -23.20 21.05 -0.69
CA LEU A 74 -23.40 20.12 0.41
C LEU A 74 -22.17 20.08 1.33
N PRO A 75 -22.35 19.85 2.64
CA PRO A 75 -21.24 19.70 3.56
C PRO A 75 -20.34 18.50 3.16
N PRO A 76 -19.02 18.62 3.35
CA PRO A 76 -18.10 17.53 3.05
C PRO A 76 -18.29 16.34 4.00
N LEU A 77 -17.94 15.15 3.53
CA LEU A 77 -17.89 13.95 4.37
C LEU A 77 -16.58 13.94 5.19
N GLU A 78 -16.66 13.77 6.50
CA GLU A 78 -15.51 13.86 7.43
C GLU A 78 -14.74 12.54 7.58
N TYR A 79 -14.45 11.83 6.50
CA TYR A 79 -13.71 10.57 6.60
C TYR A 79 -12.49 10.54 5.68
N SER A 80 -11.31 10.54 6.30
CA SER A 80 -10.02 10.42 5.61
C SER A 80 -9.25 9.17 5.99
N VAL A 81 -8.80 8.45 4.96
CA VAL A 81 -7.94 7.27 5.12
C VAL A 81 -6.50 7.61 4.80
N LEU A 82 -6.29 8.61 3.94
CA LEU A 82 -4.97 9.07 3.52
C LEU A 82 -4.36 10.03 4.53
N HIS A 83 -3.06 10.26 4.35
CA HIS A 83 -2.33 11.29 5.08
C HIS A 83 -2.95 12.68 4.88
N PRO A 84 -3.01 13.58 5.89
CA PRO A 84 -3.68 14.89 5.78
C PRO A 84 -3.19 15.75 4.61
N TYR A 85 -1.90 15.65 4.30
CA TYR A 85 -1.27 16.38 3.19
C TYR A 85 -1.28 15.61 1.86
N ALA A 86 -2.00 14.50 1.72
CA ALA A 86 -2.02 13.71 0.50
C ALA A 86 -2.45 14.52 -0.75
N ALA A 87 -3.33 15.51 -0.56
CA ALA A 87 -3.76 16.40 -1.63
C ALA A 87 -2.63 17.27 -2.22
N SER A 88 -1.48 17.41 -1.54
CA SER A 88 -0.31 18.10 -2.10
C SER A 88 0.40 17.29 -3.18
N ILE A 89 0.09 16.00 -3.30
CA ILE A 89 0.61 15.13 -4.35
C ILE A 89 -0.37 15.20 -5.52
N ASN A 90 -0.17 16.19 -6.38
CA ASN A 90 -0.96 16.40 -7.59
C ASN A 90 -0.06 16.42 -8.82
N LEU A 91 -0.16 15.39 -9.65
CA LEU A 91 0.57 15.24 -10.92
C LEU A 91 -0.30 15.61 -12.13
N ASN A 92 -1.41 16.32 -11.95
CA ASN A 92 -2.31 16.66 -13.06
C ASN A 92 -1.62 17.42 -14.20
N ASP A 93 -0.68 18.31 -13.90
CA ASP A 93 0.12 19.01 -14.93
C ASP A 93 0.92 18.01 -15.78
N VAL A 94 1.56 17.04 -15.13
CA VAL A 94 2.32 15.97 -15.82
C VAL A 94 1.40 15.06 -16.62
N ILE A 95 0.23 14.71 -16.07
CA ILE A 95 -0.78 13.88 -16.74
C ILE A 95 -1.32 14.59 -17.98
N TRP A 96 -1.60 15.88 -17.87
CA TRP A 96 -2.07 16.73 -18.97
C TRP A 96 -1.07 16.72 -20.12
N ASP A 97 0.18 17.08 -19.83
CA ASP A 97 1.26 17.13 -20.82
C ASP A 97 1.49 15.77 -21.46
N LEU A 98 1.56 14.71 -20.66
CA LEU A 98 1.78 13.35 -21.13
C LEU A 98 0.62 12.86 -22.01
N TYR A 99 -0.61 13.22 -21.66
CA TYR A 99 -1.78 12.86 -22.43
C TYR A 99 -1.73 13.47 -23.83
N PHE A 100 -1.62 14.80 -23.93
CA PHE A 100 -1.65 15.47 -25.24
C PHE A 100 -0.39 15.24 -26.06
N SER A 101 0.79 15.12 -25.44
CA SER A 101 2.05 15.00 -26.18
C SER A 101 2.42 13.56 -26.56
N LYS A 102 1.97 12.54 -25.81
CA LYS A 102 2.40 11.14 -26.01
C LYS A 102 1.27 10.14 -26.20
N ILE A 103 0.16 10.25 -25.46
CA ILE A 103 -0.94 9.28 -25.54
C ILE A 103 -1.85 9.60 -26.72
N LEU A 104 -2.40 10.81 -26.76
CA LEU A 104 -3.42 11.21 -27.72
C LEU A 104 -2.98 11.04 -29.18
N PRO A 105 -1.75 11.42 -29.61
CA PRO A 105 -1.31 11.24 -30.99
C PRO A 105 -1.20 9.78 -31.44
N LYS A 106 -1.06 8.85 -30.49
CA LYS A 106 -1.00 7.40 -30.76
C LYS A 106 -2.37 6.72 -30.65
N LEU A 107 -3.32 7.37 -29.98
CA LEU A 107 -4.64 6.83 -29.69
C LEU A 107 -5.67 7.24 -30.75
N ALA A 108 -5.67 8.51 -31.14
CA ALA A 108 -6.65 9.10 -32.04
C ALA A 108 -6.41 8.73 -33.51
N LYS A 109 -7.46 8.82 -34.34
CA LYS A 109 -7.31 8.72 -35.80
C LYS A 109 -6.56 9.94 -36.34
N THR A 110 -5.74 9.73 -37.36
CA THR A 110 -5.09 10.84 -38.06
C THR A 110 -6.12 11.73 -38.76
N GLY A 111 -5.82 13.03 -38.85
CA GLY A 111 -6.68 14.01 -39.52
C GLY A 111 -7.45 14.90 -38.57
N SER A 112 -8.36 15.68 -39.15
CA SER A 112 -9.26 16.59 -38.45
C SER A 112 -10.65 16.52 -39.07
N ASP A 113 -11.67 16.60 -38.24
CA ASP A 113 -13.04 16.92 -38.65
C ASP A 113 -13.43 18.31 -38.12
N ASN A 114 -14.52 18.86 -38.66
CA ASN A 114 -15.00 20.17 -38.26
C ASN A 114 -15.69 20.15 -36.87
N ASP A 115 -15.89 18.98 -36.24
CA ASP A 115 -16.56 18.85 -34.95
C ASP A 115 -15.57 18.64 -33.79
N LYS A 116 -15.09 19.77 -33.29
CA LYS A 116 -14.16 19.87 -32.17
C LYS A 116 -14.78 19.50 -30.81
N SER A 117 -16.11 19.51 -30.71
CA SER A 117 -16.85 19.41 -29.44
C SER A 117 -16.76 18.03 -28.81
N LEU A 118 -16.96 16.99 -29.62
CA LEU A 118 -16.96 15.62 -29.13
C LEU A 118 -15.56 15.18 -28.66
N CYS A 119 -14.52 15.66 -29.34
CA CYS A 119 -13.13 15.46 -28.93
C CYS A 119 -12.86 16.09 -27.56
N ALA A 120 -13.16 17.38 -27.37
CA ALA A 120 -12.90 18.06 -26.10
C ALA A 120 -13.64 17.43 -24.90
N VAL A 121 -14.89 16.98 -25.10
CA VAL A 121 -15.65 16.24 -24.09
C VAL A 121 -15.02 14.88 -23.79
N SER A 122 -14.58 14.15 -24.81
CA SER A 122 -13.93 12.85 -24.66
C SER A 122 -12.57 12.97 -23.96
N ASP A 123 -11.78 13.97 -24.34
CA ASP A 123 -10.49 14.30 -23.74
C ASP A 123 -10.67 14.64 -22.25
N THR A 124 -11.68 15.45 -21.92
CA THR A 124 -12.02 15.82 -20.54
C THR A 124 -12.36 14.61 -19.68
N LYS A 125 -13.25 13.73 -20.17
CA LYS A 125 -13.60 12.49 -19.46
C LYS A 125 -12.37 11.62 -19.24
N LEU A 126 -11.55 11.47 -20.28
CA LEU A 126 -10.37 10.62 -20.23
C LEU A 126 -9.35 11.16 -19.23
N LEU A 127 -8.99 12.43 -19.30
CA LEU A 127 -8.10 13.10 -18.34
C LEU A 127 -8.56 12.94 -16.89
N GLN A 128 -9.86 13.11 -16.62
CA GLN A 128 -10.42 12.92 -15.27
C GLN A 128 -10.26 11.48 -14.77
N VAL A 129 -10.48 10.47 -15.61
CA VAL A 129 -10.32 9.07 -15.19
C VAL A 129 -8.85 8.66 -15.08
N LEU A 130 -7.96 9.26 -15.89
CA LEU A 130 -6.52 9.10 -15.77
C LEU A 130 -6.01 9.69 -14.46
N SER A 131 -6.36 10.95 -14.16
CA SER A 131 -6.04 11.62 -12.89
C SER A 131 -6.49 10.77 -11.71
N LYS A 132 -7.75 10.32 -11.72
CA LYS A 132 -8.29 9.48 -10.65
C LYS A 132 -7.52 8.18 -10.46
N ARG A 133 -7.11 7.49 -11.55
CA ARG A 133 -6.39 6.22 -11.43
C ARG A 133 -4.95 6.41 -10.94
N VAL A 134 -4.28 7.46 -11.39
CA VAL A 134 -2.92 7.80 -10.97
C VAL A 134 -2.92 8.20 -9.50
N HIS A 135 -3.79 9.13 -9.08
CA HIS A 135 -3.82 9.63 -7.71
C HIS A 135 -4.40 8.64 -6.71
N ASN A 136 -5.36 7.79 -7.11
CA ASN A 136 -5.84 6.73 -6.21
C ASN A 136 -4.79 5.68 -5.88
N SER A 137 -3.65 5.68 -6.56
CA SER A 137 -2.51 4.85 -6.14
C SER A 137 -1.98 5.24 -4.76
N MET A 138 -2.30 6.43 -4.21
CA MET A 138 -2.05 6.76 -2.80
C MET A 138 -2.75 5.77 -1.86
N PHE A 139 -3.98 5.35 -2.15
CA PHE A 139 -4.68 4.33 -1.36
C PHE A 139 -4.00 2.96 -1.49
N LEU A 140 -3.43 2.66 -2.66
CA LEU A 140 -2.67 1.43 -2.87
C LEU A 140 -1.36 1.44 -2.07
N ALA A 141 -0.62 2.55 -2.07
CA ALA A 141 0.56 2.73 -1.23
C ALA A 141 0.20 2.62 0.26
N GLU A 142 -0.89 3.24 0.69
CA GLU A 142 -1.38 3.13 2.07
C GLU A 142 -1.70 1.68 2.42
N ALA A 143 -2.42 0.95 1.56
CA ALA A 143 -2.75 -0.46 1.79
C ALA A 143 -1.49 -1.34 1.87
N LYS A 144 -0.56 -1.19 0.92
CA LYS A 144 0.73 -1.91 0.89
C LYS A 144 1.57 -1.64 2.13
N PHE A 145 1.65 -0.37 2.55
CA PHE A 145 2.36 0.01 3.77
C PHE A 145 1.71 -0.58 5.02
N ARG A 146 0.38 -0.58 5.11
CA ARG A 146 -0.34 -1.17 6.26
C ARG A 146 -0.14 -2.68 6.36
N ASP A 147 -0.09 -3.37 5.23
CA ASP A 147 0.11 -4.81 5.16
C ASP A 147 1.53 -5.22 5.61
N SER A 148 2.55 -4.50 5.12
CA SER A 148 3.95 -4.83 5.39
C SER A 148 4.80 -3.57 5.72
N PRO A 149 4.61 -2.91 6.89
CA PRO A 149 5.28 -1.65 7.20
C PRO A 149 6.81 -1.78 7.21
N ASP A 150 7.31 -2.85 7.84
CA ASP A 150 8.76 -3.10 8.00
C ASP A 150 9.50 -3.18 6.65
N LEU A 151 8.81 -3.55 5.56
CA LEU A 151 9.37 -3.61 4.21
C LEU A 151 9.73 -2.22 3.67
N TYR A 152 8.96 -1.19 4.02
CA TYR A 152 9.09 0.16 3.46
C TYR A 152 9.78 1.14 4.42
N GLU A 153 9.70 0.91 5.74
CA GLU A 153 10.16 1.86 6.77
C GLU A 153 11.62 2.31 6.57
N VAL A 154 12.55 1.38 6.34
CA VAL A 154 13.97 1.71 6.15
C VAL A 154 14.17 2.61 4.93
N ALA A 155 13.51 2.29 3.81
CA ALA A 155 13.61 3.08 2.59
C ALA A 155 12.95 4.46 2.74
N ILE A 156 11.85 4.56 3.49
CA ILE A 156 11.19 5.83 3.81
C ILE A 156 12.09 6.72 4.69
N GLN A 157 12.66 6.16 5.76
CA GLN A 157 13.54 6.89 6.69
C GLN A 157 14.80 7.41 5.98
N GLN A 158 15.37 6.61 5.09
CA GLN A 158 16.54 6.99 4.30
C GLN A 158 16.21 7.86 3.09
N GLN A 159 14.92 8.18 2.86
CA GLN A 159 14.45 8.88 1.66
C GLN A 159 14.91 8.21 0.35
N ASN A 160 15.02 6.88 0.36
CA ASN A 160 15.56 6.10 -0.73
C ASN A 160 14.50 5.84 -1.81
N VAL A 161 14.35 6.80 -2.72
CA VAL A 161 13.42 6.75 -3.87
C VAL A 161 13.63 5.49 -4.71
N GLY A 162 14.88 5.13 -5.02
CA GLY A 162 15.20 3.97 -5.85
C GLY A 162 14.71 2.67 -5.22
N LYS A 163 14.98 2.50 -3.92
CA LYS A 163 14.53 1.31 -3.20
C LYS A 163 13.01 1.21 -3.11
N LEU A 164 12.32 2.33 -2.88
CA LEU A 164 10.85 2.34 -2.89
C LEU A 164 10.28 1.96 -4.25
N LYS A 165 10.86 2.46 -5.36
CA LYS A 165 10.45 2.09 -6.72
C LYS A 165 10.60 0.59 -6.96
N GLU A 166 11.73 0.00 -6.59
CA GLU A 166 11.95 -1.45 -6.71
C GLU A 166 10.88 -2.27 -5.98
N LEU A 167 10.62 -1.94 -4.70
CA LEU A 167 9.65 -2.65 -3.87
C LEU A 167 8.22 -2.55 -4.46
N LEU A 168 7.86 -1.38 -4.98
CA LEU A 168 6.52 -1.13 -5.52
C LEU A 168 6.32 -1.79 -6.90
N ILE A 169 7.31 -1.77 -7.78
CA ILE A 169 7.23 -2.37 -9.13
C ILE A 169 7.04 -3.88 -9.06
N CYS A 170 7.78 -4.59 -8.19
CA CYS A 170 7.64 -6.04 -8.04
C CYS A 170 6.19 -6.45 -7.69
N SER A 171 5.53 -5.69 -6.81
CA SER A 171 4.13 -5.95 -6.45
C SER A 171 3.13 -5.67 -7.58
N GLU A 172 3.41 -4.67 -8.43
CA GLU A 172 2.49 -4.25 -9.51
C GLU A 172 2.46 -5.26 -10.67
N MET A 173 3.58 -5.94 -10.94
CA MET A 173 3.70 -6.86 -12.07
C MET A 173 2.71 -8.05 -12.01
N ASP A 174 2.50 -8.63 -10.84
CA ASP A 174 1.61 -9.78 -10.67
C ASP A 174 0.13 -9.36 -10.82
N GLU A 175 -0.23 -8.20 -10.29
CA GLU A 175 -1.56 -7.65 -10.45
C GLU A 175 -1.83 -7.22 -11.89
N ARG A 176 -0.83 -6.61 -12.57
CA ARG A 176 -0.92 -6.22 -13.98
C ARG A 176 -1.25 -7.39 -14.88
N ARG A 177 -0.59 -8.54 -14.69
CA ARG A 177 -0.85 -9.76 -15.47
C ARG A 177 -2.32 -10.22 -15.36
N ARG A 178 -2.90 -10.16 -14.15
CA ARG A 178 -4.32 -10.50 -13.94
C ARG A 178 -5.25 -9.51 -14.64
N ARG A 179 -4.98 -8.21 -14.53
CA ARG A 179 -5.83 -7.15 -15.12
C ARG A 179 -5.88 -7.23 -16.65
N VAL A 180 -4.75 -7.52 -17.30
CA VAL A 180 -4.70 -7.69 -18.77
C VAL A 180 -5.60 -8.84 -19.24
N GLN A 181 -5.58 -9.98 -18.54
CA GLN A 181 -6.40 -11.15 -18.89
C GLN A 181 -7.91 -10.90 -18.76
N GLU A 182 -8.32 -10.07 -17.79
CA GLU A 182 -9.73 -9.76 -17.55
C GLU A 182 -10.30 -8.74 -18.56
N ARG A 183 -9.48 -7.77 -19.02
CA ARG A 183 -9.91 -6.75 -20.00
C ARG A 183 -10.36 -7.37 -21.32
N THR A 184 -9.60 -8.33 -21.84
CA THR A 184 -9.90 -9.01 -23.11
C THR A 184 -11.24 -9.75 -23.07
N LYS A 185 -11.65 -10.25 -21.90
CA LYS A 185 -12.95 -10.93 -21.73
C LYS A 185 -14.13 -9.96 -21.74
N PHE A 186 -13.93 -8.71 -21.32
CA PHE A 186 -15.04 -7.77 -21.11
C PHE A 186 -15.50 -7.06 -22.40
N PHE A 187 -14.57 -6.65 -23.27
CA PHE A 187 -14.89 -5.83 -24.45
C PHE A 187 -15.12 -6.63 -25.73
N GLY A 188 -14.87 -7.94 -25.72
CA GLY A 188 -15.02 -8.81 -26.89
C GLY A 188 -13.89 -8.68 -27.92
N GLU A 189 -13.86 -9.61 -28.89
CA GLU A 189 -12.74 -9.72 -29.84
C GLU A 189 -12.66 -8.57 -30.85
N SER A 190 -13.79 -7.92 -31.18
CA SER A 190 -13.85 -6.84 -32.18
C SER A 190 -13.00 -5.61 -31.83
N PHE A 191 -12.62 -5.43 -30.55
CA PHE A 191 -11.81 -4.31 -30.09
C PHE A 191 -10.42 -4.70 -29.60
N LYS A 192 -9.98 -5.93 -29.90
CA LYS A 192 -8.72 -6.49 -29.39
C LYS A 192 -7.50 -5.59 -29.67
N ALA A 193 -7.39 -5.06 -30.89
CA ALA A 193 -6.26 -4.20 -31.27
C ALA A 193 -6.22 -2.89 -30.47
N GLN A 194 -7.36 -2.24 -30.26
CA GLN A 194 -7.49 -1.01 -29.48
C GLN A 194 -7.21 -1.26 -28.00
N ILE A 195 -7.65 -2.40 -27.47
CA ILE A 195 -7.38 -2.82 -26.09
C ILE A 195 -5.88 -3.08 -25.90
N GLU A 196 -5.24 -3.77 -26.84
CA GLU A 196 -3.79 -4.03 -26.79
C GLU A 196 -2.99 -2.72 -26.88
N LEU A 197 -3.39 -1.80 -27.78
CA LEU A 197 -2.80 -0.47 -27.88
C LEU A 197 -2.98 0.32 -26.58
N GLY A 198 -4.21 0.39 -26.06
CA GLY A 198 -4.52 1.04 -24.79
C GLY A 198 -3.73 0.45 -23.62
N GLY A 199 -3.51 -0.86 -23.62
CA GLY A 199 -2.67 -1.57 -22.65
C GLY A 199 -1.22 -1.11 -22.73
N LYS A 200 -0.64 -1.09 -23.94
CA LYS A 200 0.72 -0.60 -24.17
C LYS A 200 0.88 0.85 -23.74
N LEU A 201 -0.08 1.72 -24.07
CA LEU A 201 -0.04 3.14 -23.68
C LEU A 201 -0.15 3.30 -22.15
N PHE A 202 -1.07 2.58 -21.51
CA PHE A 202 -1.23 2.58 -20.06
C PHE A 202 0.07 2.16 -19.37
N ASP A 203 0.64 1.04 -19.81
CA ASP A 203 1.84 0.45 -19.20
C ASP A 203 3.09 1.32 -19.41
N THR A 204 3.20 1.96 -20.58
CA THR A 204 4.36 2.79 -20.94
C THR A 204 4.32 4.14 -20.22
N TYR A 205 3.14 4.73 -20.08
CA TYR A 205 3.02 6.13 -19.68
C TYR A 205 2.36 6.34 -18.32
N LEU A 206 1.38 5.52 -17.94
CA LEU A 206 0.64 5.71 -16.68
C LEU A 206 1.19 4.89 -15.53
N GLU A 207 1.64 3.67 -15.78
CA GLU A 207 2.25 2.83 -14.73
C GLU A 207 3.43 3.55 -14.02
N PRO A 208 4.34 4.24 -14.75
CA PRO A 208 5.40 5.02 -14.09
C PRO A 208 4.86 6.13 -13.17
N LEU A 209 3.78 6.81 -13.57
CA LEU A 209 3.16 7.85 -12.73
C LEU A 209 2.44 7.27 -11.51
N ILE A 210 1.81 6.10 -11.66
CA ILE A 210 1.20 5.35 -10.56
C ILE A 210 2.25 4.95 -9.51
N VAL A 211 3.42 4.49 -9.95
CA VAL A 211 4.53 4.19 -9.03
C VAL A 211 5.08 5.47 -8.41
N GLU A 212 5.22 6.55 -9.19
CA GLU A 212 5.71 7.84 -8.70
C GLU A 212 4.82 8.42 -7.59
N VAL A 213 3.50 8.43 -7.76
CA VAL A 213 2.55 8.85 -6.72
C VAL A 213 2.68 7.99 -5.46
N GLN A 214 2.79 6.67 -5.61
CA GLN A 214 2.99 5.77 -4.46
C GLN A 214 4.28 6.12 -3.70
N VAL A 215 5.38 6.37 -4.41
CA VAL A 215 6.65 6.77 -3.79
C VAL A 215 6.52 8.11 -3.06
N GLN A 216 5.97 9.14 -3.74
CA GLN A 216 5.78 10.46 -3.12
C GLN A 216 4.91 10.38 -1.87
N TYR A 217 3.85 9.56 -1.91
CA TYR A 217 2.97 9.34 -0.76
C TYR A 217 3.69 8.68 0.42
N LEU A 218 4.47 7.63 0.18
CA LEU A 218 5.24 6.95 1.24
C LEU A 218 6.31 7.87 1.85
N LEU A 219 6.98 8.69 1.03
CA LEU A 219 7.96 9.66 1.50
C LEU A 219 7.31 10.77 2.32
N LEU A 220 6.17 11.30 1.86
CA LEU A 220 5.38 12.30 2.58
C LEU A 220 4.98 11.77 3.97
N LYS A 221 4.47 10.54 4.01
CA LYS A 221 4.09 9.86 5.26
C LYS A 221 5.27 9.69 6.23
N GLY A 222 6.49 9.55 5.71
CA GLY A 222 7.71 9.47 6.51
C GLY A 222 8.14 10.79 7.13
N ARG A 223 7.96 11.91 6.42
CA ARG A 223 8.38 13.25 6.87
C ARG A 223 7.50 13.82 7.98
N ASP A 224 6.23 13.40 8.06
CA ASP A 224 5.33 13.76 9.15
C ASP A 224 5.58 12.88 10.39
N ASP A 225 6.72 13.11 11.04
CA ASP A 225 7.17 12.35 12.21
C ASP A 225 6.63 12.91 13.54
N SER A 226 5.45 13.56 13.48
CA SER A 226 4.73 14.03 14.65
C SER A 226 4.39 12.87 15.60
N SER A 227 4.31 13.16 16.90
CA SER A 227 3.97 12.16 17.93
C SER A 227 2.64 11.45 17.62
N SER A 228 1.68 12.19 17.07
CA SER A 228 0.38 11.69 16.60
C SER A 228 0.52 10.70 15.43
N SER A 229 1.33 11.04 14.40
CA SER A 229 1.61 10.16 13.28
C SER A 229 2.34 8.87 13.71
N ARG A 230 3.22 8.97 14.71
CA ARG A 230 3.91 7.81 15.30
C ARG A 230 2.95 6.89 16.06
N ALA A 231 2.02 7.46 16.83
CA ALA A 231 0.98 6.69 17.51
C ALA A 231 0.01 6.01 16.52
N ALA A 232 -0.39 6.72 15.46
CA ALA A 232 -1.22 6.16 14.39
C ALA A 232 -0.52 5.01 13.65
N ARG A 233 0.78 5.16 13.33
CA ARG A 233 1.61 4.06 12.75
C ARG A 233 1.66 2.85 13.69
N LYS A 234 1.85 3.06 15.00
CA LYS A 234 1.84 1.98 15.99
C LYS A 234 0.48 1.27 16.06
N LEU A 235 -0.63 2.02 16.02
CA LEU A 235 -1.98 1.46 16.00
C LEU A 235 -2.26 0.65 14.73
N ILE A 236 -1.88 1.18 13.56
CA ILE A 236 -1.96 0.48 12.28
C ILE A 236 -1.17 -0.83 12.34
N ARG A 237 0.08 -0.78 12.81
CA ARG A 237 0.95 -1.95 12.97
C ARG A 237 0.30 -2.99 13.88
N LEU A 238 -0.29 -2.58 15.01
CA LEU A 238 -1.02 -3.47 15.90
C LEU A 238 -2.25 -4.08 15.20
N SER A 239 -3.00 -3.30 14.43
CA SER A 239 -4.20 -3.78 13.72
C SER A 239 -3.90 -4.78 12.60
N ALA A 240 -2.72 -4.68 11.97
CA ALA A 240 -2.28 -5.57 10.90
C ALA A 240 -1.79 -6.95 11.40
N LEU A 241 -1.56 -7.11 12.71
CA LEU A 241 -1.09 -8.37 13.29
C LEU A 241 -2.25 -9.35 13.53
N SER A 242 -1.97 -10.66 13.49
CA SER A 242 -2.96 -11.69 13.84
C SER A 242 -3.45 -11.54 15.29
N LYS A 243 -4.69 -11.95 15.59
CA LYS A 243 -5.28 -11.83 16.95
C LYS A 243 -4.37 -12.38 18.06
N THR A 244 -3.64 -13.47 17.78
CA THR A 244 -2.66 -14.06 18.70
C THR A 244 -1.47 -13.14 18.94
N LYS A 245 -0.91 -12.53 17.88
CA LYS A 245 0.18 -11.55 17.99
C LYS A 245 -0.28 -10.24 18.64
N GLN A 246 -1.51 -9.80 18.40
CA GLN A 246 -2.12 -8.65 19.08
C GLN A 246 -2.23 -8.87 20.60
N GLY A 247 -2.63 -10.08 21.02
CA GLY A 247 -2.72 -10.45 22.43
C GLY A 247 -1.36 -10.43 23.14
N VAL A 248 -0.32 -10.96 22.50
CA VAL A 248 1.05 -10.97 23.06
C VAL A 248 1.62 -9.56 23.19
N LEU A 249 1.43 -8.69 22.19
CA LEU A 249 1.93 -7.31 22.23
C LEU A 249 1.15 -6.41 23.20
N ARG A 250 -0.16 -6.65 23.39
CA ARG A 250 -0.96 -5.95 24.41
C ARG A 250 -0.59 -6.35 25.84
N ALA A 251 -0.08 -7.56 26.03
CA ALA A 251 0.33 -8.06 27.35
C ALA A 251 1.69 -7.51 27.82
N GLY A 252 2.43 -6.80 26.95
CA GLY A 252 3.70 -6.17 27.28
C GLY A 252 4.86 -7.16 27.47
N PRO A 253 6.11 -6.64 27.57
CA PRO A 253 7.32 -7.45 27.63
C PRO A 253 7.34 -8.47 28.78
N SER A 254 6.65 -8.16 29.89
CA SER A 254 6.56 -9.03 31.07
C SER A 254 5.94 -10.40 30.81
N LEU A 255 4.95 -10.51 29.92
CA LEU A 255 4.26 -11.78 29.66
C LEU A 255 5.06 -12.69 28.71
N GLU A 256 5.85 -12.11 27.80
CA GLU A 256 6.76 -12.88 26.93
C GLU A 256 7.91 -13.50 27.75
N TYR A 257 8.45 -12.75 28.72
CA TYR A 257 9.39 -13.29 29.71
C TYR A 257 8.74 -14.39 30.55
N PHE A 258 7.50 -14.21 30.98
CA PHE A 258 6.79 -15.21 31.77
C PHE A 258 6.53 -16.50 30.97
N ALA A 259 6.10 -16.39 29.71
CA ALA A 259 5.88 -17.54 28.83
C ALA A 259 7.19 -18.31 28.56
N LYS A 260 8.29 -17.59 28.29
CA LYS A 260 9.62 -18.20 28.14
C LYS A 260 10.09 -18.86 29.45
N ALA A 261 9.86 -18.22 30.60
CA ALA A 261 10.21 -18.76 31.91
C ALA A 261 9.39 -20.03 32.24
N VAL A 262 8.10 -20.06 31.89
CA VAL A 262 7.25 -21.24 32.07
C VAL A 262 7.74 -22.41 31.22
N VAL A 263 8.15 -22.17 29.96
CA VAL A 263 8.73 -23.21 29.09
C VAL A 263 10.07 -23.74 29.64
N ILE A 264 10.92 -22.85 30.15
CA ILE A 264 12.18 -23.25 30.79
C ILE A 264 11.93 -24.04 32.08
N PHE A 265 10.95 -23.61 32.88
CA PHE A 265 10.59 -24.28 34.13
C PHE A 265 9.97 -25.66 33.88
N THR A 266 9.06 -25.79 32.92
CA THR A 266 8.48 -27.10 32.54
C THR A 266 9.53 -28.05 31.99
N PHE A 267 10.50 -27.53 31.22
CA PHE A 267 11.65 -28.30 30.76
C PHE A 267 12.54 -28.76 31.94
N ALA A 268 12.86 -27.87 32.86
CA ALA A 268 13.65 -28.21 34.05
C ALA A 268 12.96 -29.27 34.92
N VAL A 269 11.65 -29.14 35.15
CA VAL A 269 10.85 -30.13 35.89
C VAL A 269 10.84 -31.48 35.19
N MET A 270 10.66 -31.52 33.86
CA MET A 270 10.69 -32.77 33.10
C MET A 270 12.06 -33.46 33.14
N VAL A 271 13.15 -32.70 33.08
CA VAL A 271 14.51 -33.23 33.18
C VAL A 271 14.80 -33.75 34.59
N SER A 272 14.41 -33.02 35.64
CA SER A 272 14.61 -33.43 37.03
C SER A 272 13.69 -34.58 37.47
N ALA A 273 12.53 -34.73 36.85
CA ALA A 273 11.58 -35.81 37.18
C ALA A 273 11.81 -37.09 36.36
N LYS A 274 12.64 -37.04 35.32
CA LYS A 274 12.90 -38.18 34.41
C LYS A 274 13.24 -39.47 35.16
N ASP A 275 14.21 -39.41 36.07
CA ASP A 275 14.70 -40.60 36.77
C ASP A 275 13.67 -41.13 37.78
N LYS A 276 12.96 -40.23 38.48
CA LYS A 276 11.88 -40.58 39.42
C LYS A 276 10.65 -41.17 38.74
N ILE A 277 10.28 -40.66 37.56
CA ILE A 277 9.17 -41.19 36.75
C ILE A 277 9.52 -42.59 36.25
N LEU A 278 10.76 -42.78 35.77
CA LEU A 278 11.24 -44.08 35.33
C LEU A 278 11.26 -45.10 36.48
N GLU A 279 11.74 -44.69 37.65
CA GLU A 279 11.75 -45.51 38.87
C GLU A 279 10.33 -45.86 39.36
N PHE A 280 9.41 -44.90 39.35
CA PHE A 280 8.00 -45.11 39.73
C PHE A 280 7.28 -46.09 38.78
N LEU A 281 7.47 -45.94 37.47
CA LEU A 281 6.86 -46.81 36.46
C LEU A 281 7.40 -48.26 36.58
N THR A 282 8.71 -48.39 36.84
CA THR A 282 9.36 -49.68 37.08
C THR A 282 8.84 -50.35 38.35
N LYS A 283 8.65 -49.58 39.43
CA LYS A 283 8.12 -50.09 40.72
C LYS A 283 6.64 -50.50 40.64
N LYS A 284 5.86 -49.94 39.71
CA LYS A 284 4.46 -50.28 39.46
C LYS A 284 4.26 -51.45 38.49
N GLY A 285 5.34 -52.04 37.97
CA GLY A 285 5.27 -53.15 37.00
C GLY A 285 4.79 -52.74 35.60
N LEU A 286 4.67 -51.42 35.34
CA LEU A 286 4.39 -50.87 34.02
C LEU A 286 5.71 -50.80 33.25
N VAL A 287 6.17 -51.93 32.72
CA VAL A 287 7.30 -51.95 31.78
C VAL A 287 6.84 -51.22 30.51
N PRO A 288 7.43 -50.06 30.17
CA PRO A 288 7.00 -49.32 28.99
C PRO A 288 7.30 -50.17 27.75
N ASP A 289 6.31 -50.36 26.88
CA ASP A 289 6.55 -50.97 25.58
C ASP A 289 7.53 -50.10 24.76
N LYS A 290 8.11 -50.67 23.70
CA LYS A 290 9.07 -49.93 22.86
C LYS A 290 8.50 -48.62 22.31
N ALA A 291 7.18 -48.52 22.12
CA ALA A 291 6.51 -47.32 21.63
C ALA A 291 6.46 -46.20 22.70
N SER A 292 6.22 -46.55 23.95
CA SER A 292 6.18 -45.62 25.09
C SER A 292 7.57 -45.06 25.41
N LEU A 293 8.61 -45.90 25.32
CA LEU A 293 10.01 -45.48 25.41
C LEU A 293 10.40 -44.57 24.24
N ALA A 294 9.98 -44.88 23.01
CA ALA A 294 10.22 -44.03 21.84
C ALA A 294 9.53 -42.66 21.96
N PHE A 295 8.31 -42.62 22.50
CA PHE A 295 7.58 -41.36 22.74
C PHE A 295 8.27 -40.49 23.79
N LEU A 296 8.71 -41.08 24.91
CA LEU A 296 9.49 -40.37 25.92
C LEU A 296 10.80 -39.83 25.35
N VAL A 297 11.53 -40.64 24.57
CA VAL A 297 12.77 -40.20 23.91
C VAL A 297 12.51 -39.08 22.91
N LEU A 298 11.41 -39.13 22.14
CA LEU A 298 11.02 -38.06 21.20
C LEU A 298 10.71 -36.75 21.92
N CYS A 299 10.03 -36.80 23.07
CA CYS A 299 9.81 -35.64 23.93
C CYS A 299 11.15 -35.06 24.45
N PHE A 300 12.10 -35.90 24.85
CA PHE A 300 13.41 -35.45 25.30
C PHE A 300 14.27 -34.87 24.17
N VAL A 301 14.24 -35.44 22.96
CA VAL A 301 14.98 -34.93 21.78
C VAL A 301 14.44 -33.59 21.31
N SER A 302 13.11 -33.43 21.26
CA SER A 302 12.46 -32.16 20.90
C SER A 302 12.81 -31.04 21.87
N ALA A 303 12.89 -31.37 23.15
CA ALA A 303 13.21 -30.43 24.21
C ALA A 303 14.73 -30.09 24.26
N LYS A 304 15.61 -31.03 23.87
CA LYS A 304 17.04 -30.76 23.65
C LYS A 304 17.29 -29.83 22.46
N GLY A 305 16.54 -29.99 21.36
CA GLY A 305 16.60 -29.07 20.21
C GLY A 305 16.20 -27.64 20.57
N ALA A 306 15.18 -27.47 21.42
CA ALA A 306 14.80 -26.17 21.96
C ALA A 306 15.89 -25.56 22.87
N TYR A 307 16.56 -26.39 23.69
CA TYR A 307 17.68 -25.96 24.53
C TYR A 307 18.92 -25.54 23.73
N ASP A 308 19.28 -26.28 22.68
CA ASP A 308 20.43 -25.95 21.83
C ASP A 308 20.21 -24.66 21.04
N THR A 309 18.97 -24.37 20.65
CA THR A 309 18.56 -23.08 20.05
C THR A 309 18.67 -21.92 21.05
N LEU A 310 18.38 -22.16 22.34
CA LEU A 310 18.58 -21.18 23.42
C LEU A 310 20.06 -20.98 23.76
N LYS A 311 20.89 -22.03 23.66
CA LYS A 311 22.32 -21.99 23.94
C LYS A 311 23.13 -21.21 22.90
N GLN A 312 22.64 -21.10 21.66
CA GLN A 312 23.23 -20.25 20.62
C GLN A 312 23.09 -18.74 20.93
N GLY A 313 22.17 -18.36 21.81
CA GLY A 313 21.99 -16.98 22.30
C GLY A 313 22.94 -16.62 23.45
N LYS A 314 24.25 -16.66 23.22
CA LYS A 314 25.28 -16.30 24.23
C LYS A 314 25.04 -14.91 24.85
N GLU A 315 24.45 -13.99 24.07
CA GLU A 315 24.04 -12.64 24.49
C GLU A 315 22.95 -12.64 25.57
N VAL A 316 22.07 -13.65 25.61
CA VAL A 316 20.94 -13.71 26.56
C VAL A 316 21.43 -14.15 27.94
N VAL A 317 22.42 -15.05 28.02
CA VAL A 317 23.02 -15.48 29.28
C VAL A 317 23.79 -14.33 29.94
N ASP A 318 24.48 -13.52 29.14
CA ASP A 318 25.20 -12.35 29.64
C ASP A 318 24.25 -11.22 30.07
N LEU A 319 23.12 -11.05 29.37
CA LEU A 319 22.06 -10.12 29.75
C LEU A 319 21.37 -10.55 31.07
N VAL A 320 21.11 -11.84 31.25
CA VAL A 320 20.52 -12.39 32.49
C VAL A 320 21.48 -12.25 33.67
N LYS A 321 22.78 -12.48 33.47
CA LYS A 321 23.80 -12.24 34.51
C LYS A 321 23.92 -10.76 34.87
N TYR A 322 23.81 -9.86 33.89
CA TYR A 322 23.81 -8.42 34.11
C TYR A 322 22.63 -7.98 34.98
N TYR A 323 21.41 -8.42 34.66
CA TYR A 323 20.22 -8.07 35.45
C TYR A 323 20.15 -8.77 36.81
N ALA A 324 20.66 -10.00 36.95
CA ALA A 324 20.77 -10.67 38.25
C ALA A 324 21.69 -9.90 39.22
N LYS A 325 22.82 -9.38 38.72
CA LYS A 325 23.71 -8.49 39.50
C LYS A 325 23.05 -7.17 39.88
N LEU A 326 22.20 -6.63 39.02
CA LEU A 326 21.46 -5.40 39.30
C LEU A 326 20.45 -5.60 40.45
N LEU A 327 19.75 -6.73 40.45
CA LEU A 327 18.76 -7.10 41.45
C LEU A 327 19.37 -7.46 42.82
N GLU A 328 20.60 -8.00 42.85
CA GLU A 328 21.34 -8.19 44.10
C GLU A 328 21.81 -6.87 44.72
N LYS A 329 22.03 -5.84 43.89
CA LYS A 329 22.44 -4.50 44.34
C LYS A 329 21.27 -3.76 45.02
N ASP A 330 20.06 -3.93 44.51
CA ASP A 330 18.82 -3.37 45.10
C ASP A 330 18.43 -4.01 46.43
N LYS A 331 18.81 -5.28 46.67
CA LYS A 331 18.58 -5.94 47.98
C LYS A 331 19.52 -5.45 49.09
N LYS A 332 20.59 -4.72 48.76
CA LYS A 332 21.60 -4.24 49.72
C LYS A 332 21.46 -2.76 50.09
N GLN A 333 20.50 -2.03 49.54
CA GLN A 333 20.17 -0.70 50.06
C GLN A 333 19.19 -0.82 51.22
N PRO A 334 19.57 -0.45 52.46
CA PRO A 334 18.61 -0.39 53.55
C PRO A 334 17.63 0.74 53.24
N LYS A 335 16.34 0.40 53.25
CA LYS A 335 15.26 1.38 53.15
C LYS A 335 15.39 2.34 54.33
N LEU A 336 15.63 3.62 54.04
CA LEU A 336 15.49 4.75 54.95
C LEU A 336 14.40 5.66 54.38
#